data_AF-A0A357EY07-F1
#
_entry.id   AF-A0A357EY07-F1
#
_cell.length_a   1.000
_cell.length_b   1.000
_cell.length_c   1.000
_cell.angle_alpha   90.00
_cell.angle_beta   90.00
_cell.angle_gamma   90.00
#
_symmetry.space_group_name_H-M   'P 1'
#
loop_
_entity.id
_entity.type
_entity.pdbx_description
1 polymer ?
#
loop_
_entity_poly.entity_id
_entity_poly.type
_entity_poly.pdbx_seq_one_letter_code
_entity_poly.pdbx_strand_id
1 'polypeptide(L)'
;AALARELEIMQLRSKIASEAQTEMDKSQRDYILRQQMRAIKKELGEEDDSGEKAEAAQLRERLETADLPDEVRKEAERELKRMEQLPQSAPDYHVIRTYLEYVLELPWRKSSEEKLDLVEARKILDEDHYGLEDVKERILESLAVVKLRPDSKSPILLFVGPPGVGKTSLGRSIARALGREFERMSLGGMRDEAELRGHRRTY
;
A
#
# COMPACT_ATOMS: atom_id res chain seq x y z
N ALA A 1 30.64 -53.33 36.76
CA ALA A 1 30.66 -52.33 35.67
C ALA A 1 29.54 -52.54 34.64
N ALA A 2 29.34 -53.76 34.11
CA ALA A 2 28.30 -54.04 33.10
C ALA A 2 26.85 -53.82 33.58
N LEU A 3 26.51 -54.29 34.79
CA LEU A 3 25.16 -54.16 35.38
C LEU A 3 24.70 -52.71 35.59
N ALA A 4 25.62 -51.81 35.93
CA ALA A 4 25.28 -50.38 36.11
C ALA A 4 24.92 -49.71 34.78
N ARG A 5 25.65 -50.06 33.72
CA ARG A 5 25.42 -49.54 32.36
C ARG A 5 24.10 -50.04 31.77
N GLU A 6 23.75 -51.29 32.06
CA GLU A 6 22.48 -51.89 31.63
C GLU A 6 21.27 -51.26 32.34
N LEU A 7 21.40 -50.95 33.64
CA LEU A 7 20.43 -50.20 34.42
C LEU A 7 20.21 -48.79 33.87
N GLU A 8 21.29 -48.10 33.49
CA GLU A 8 21.26 -46.76 32.90
C GLU A 8 20.55 -46.76 31.53
N ILE A 9 20.83 -47.76 30.69
CA ILE A 9 20.16 -47.93 29.39
C ILE A 9 18.67 -48.21 29.57
N MET A 10 18.30 -49.01 30.58
CA MET A 10 16.90 -49.34 30.86
C MET A 10 16.12 -48.11 31.35
N GLN A 11 16.73 -47.30 32.23
CA GLN A 11 16.15 -46.02 32.69
C GLN A 11 16.00 -45.02 31.54
N LEU A 12 17.00 -44.92 30.65
CA LEU A 12 16.95 -44.04 29.49
C LEU A 12 15.83 -44.46 28.52
N ARG A 13 15.67 -45.76 28.25
CA ARG A 13 14.58 -46.28 27.42
C ARG A 13 13.20 -46.01 28.03
N SER A 14 13.06 -46.18 29.35
CA SER A 14 11.81 -45.87 30.05
C SER A 14 11.49 -44.38 29.99
N LYS A 15 12.51 -43.51 30.07
CA LYS A 15 12.33 -42.06 29.97
C LYS A 15 11.92 -41.63 28.56
N ILE A 16 12.57 -42.16 27.53
CA ILE A 16 12.23 -41.91 26.12
C ILE A 16 10.81 -42.39 25.82
N ALA A 17 10.41 -43.57 26.30
CA ALA A 17 9.05 -44.09 26.11
C ALA A 17 7.99 -43.21 26.79
N SER A 18 8.27 -42.72 28.01
CA SER A 18 7.38 -41.80 28.74
C SER A 18 7.24 -40.45 28.03
N GLU A 19 8.34 -39.88 27.54
CA GLU A 19 8.35 -38.62 26.79
C GLU A 19 7.57 -38.75 25.47
N ALA A 20 7.80 -39.83 24.71
CA ALA A 20 7.06 -40.12 23.48
C ALA A 20 5.55 -40.32 23.73
N GLN A 21 5.17 -41.03 24.79
CA GLN A 21 3.77 -41.21 25.18
C GLN A 21 3.11 -39.87 25.53
N THR A 22 3.82 -39.01 26.25
CA THR A 22 3.31 -37.69 26.66
C THR A 22 3.15 -36.74 25.47
N GLU A 23 4.07 -36.77 24.49
CA GLU A 23 3.92 -36.00 23.25
C GLU A 23 2.79 -36.54 22.36
N MET A 24 2.66 -37.87 22.25
CA MET A 24 1.55 -38.50 21.53
C MET A 24 0.20 -38.08 22.14
N ASP A 25 0.06 -38.12 23.47
CA ASP A 25 -1.17 -37.71 24.17
C ASP A 25 -1.49 -36.22 23.95
N LYS A 26 -0.49 -35.35 23.91
CA LYS A 26 -0.68 -33.93 23.57
C LYS A 26 -1.16 -33.76 22.12
N SER A 27 -0.52 -34.45 21.17
CA SER A 27 -0.88 -34.35 19.75
C SER A 27 -2.30 -34.88 19.46
N GLN A 28 -2.70 -35.98 20.11
CA GLN A 28 -4.08 -36.49 20.05
C GLN A 28 -5.07 -35.52 20.69
N ARG A 29 -4.72 -34.93 21.84
CA ARG A 29 -5.57 -33.93 22.50
C ARG A 29 -5.78 -32.71 21.62
N ASP A 30 -4.73 -32.18 21.02
CA ASP A 30 -4.81 -31.05 20.09
C ASP A 30 -5.61 -31.39 18.83
N TYR A 31 -5.46 -32.61 18.30
CA TYR A 31 -6.25 -33.08 17.17
C TYR A 31 -7.75 -33.14 17.50
N ILE A 32 -8.11 -33.68 18.67
CA ILE A 32 -9.50 -33.75 19.15
C ILE A 32 -10.06 -32.36 19.40
N LEU A 33 -9.30 -31.47 20.06
CA LEU A 33 -9.72 -30.08 20.29
C LEU A 33 -9.95 -29.33 18.97
N ARG A 34 -9.10 -29.54 17.96
CA ARG A 34 -9.31 -28.95 16.61
C ARG A 34 -10.55 -29.50 15.91
N GLN A 35 -10.82 -30.80 16.04
CA GLN A 35 -12.05 -31.41 15.50
C GLN A 35 -13.29 -30.89 16.22
N GLN A 36 -13.25 -30.76 17.54
CA GLN A 36 -14.33 -30.17 18.33
C GLN A 36 -14.56 -28.70 17.97
N MET A 37 -13.50 -27.90 17.82
CA MET A 37 -13.62 -26.52 17.36
C MET A 37 -14.26 -26.44 15.96
N ARG A 38 -13.89 -27.32 15.02
CA ARG A 38 -14.55 -27.38 13.70
C ARG A 38 -16.02 -27.75 13.80
N ALA A 39 -16.36 -28.72 14.64
CA ALA A 39 -17.75 -29.13 14.86
C ALA A 39 -18.58 -28.02 15.51
N ILE A 40 -18.02 -27.30 16.49
CA ILE A 40 -18.65 -26.14 17.14
C ILE A 40 -18.90 -25.02 16.13
N LYS A 41 -17.90 -24.67 15.31
CA LYS A 41 -18.05 -23.67 14.23
C LYS A 41 -19.15 -24.04 13.24
N LYS A 42 -19.26 -25.32 12.91
CA LYS A 42 -20.29 -25.84 12.01
C LYS A 42 -21.70 -25.78 12.62
N GLU A 43 -21.85 -26.15 13.89
CA GLU A 43 -23.10 -26.04 14.65
C GLU A 43 -23.54 -24.58 14.87
N LEU A 44 -22.58 -23.67 15.06
CA LEU A 44 -22.84 -22.22 15.19
C LEU A 44 -23.25 -21.54 13.87
N GLY A 45 -23.25 -22.26 12.74
CA GLY A 45 -23.56 -21.68 11.43
C GLY A 45 -22.46 -20.75 10.90
N GLU A 46 -21.27 -20.74 11.51
CA GLU A 46 -20.10 -19.98 11.03
C GLU A 46 -19.49 -20.58 9.74
N GLU A 47 -20.11 -21.60 9.13
CA GLU A 47 -19.80 -22.00 7.74
C GLU A 47 -20.45 -21.04 6.72
N ASP A 48 -21.45 -20.23 7.11
CA ASP A 48 -22.05 -19.16 6.29
C ASP A 48 -21.20 -17.87 6.24
N ASP A 49 -19.90 -18.04 6.47
CA ASP A 49 -18.77 -17.11 6.27
C ASP A 49 -18.54 -16.70 4.80
N SER A 50 -19.59 -16.80 3.99
CA SER A 50 -19.63 -16.45 2.58
C SER A 50 -19.26 -14.98 2.35
N GLY A 51 -19.50 -14.10 3.32
CA GLY A 51 -19.07 -12.71 3.29
C GLY A 51 -17.58 -12.51 3.59
N GLU A 52 -17.08 -13.06 4.70
CA GLU A 52 -15.69 -12.82 5.15
C GLU A 52 -14.66 -13.39 4.16
N LYS A 53 -14.90 -14.63 3.69
CA LYS A 53 -14.03 -15.26 2.69
C LYS A 53 -14.15 -14.61 1.33
N ALA A 54 -15.32 -14.13 0.95
CA ALA A 54 -15.49 -13.44 -0.34
C ALA A 54 -14.74 -12.12 -0.37
N GLU A 55 -14.80 -11.34 0.71
CA GLU A 55 -14.12 -10.04 0.78
C GLU A 55 -12.59 -10.19 0.78
N ALA A 56 -12.06 -11.09 1.61
CA ALA A 56 -10.63 -11.40 1.61
C ALA A 56 -10.18 -11.98 0.26
N ALA A 57 -11.01 -12.80 -0.40
CA ALA A 57 -10.71 -13.31 -1.73
C ALA A 57 -10.68 -12.20 -2.80
N GLN A 58 -11.61 -11.24 -2.75
CA GLN A 58 -11.62 -10.09 -3.67
C GLN A 58 -10.36 -9.22 -3.50
N LEU A 59 -9.96 -8.91 -2.27
CA LEU A 59 -8.73 -8.16 -2.02
C LEU A 59 -7.49 -8.92 -2.49
N ARG A 60 -7.47 -10.26 -2.31
CA ARG A 60 -6.40 -11.11 -2.82
C ARG A 60 -6.29 -11.06 -4.34
N GLU A 61 -7.40 -11.19 -5.05
CA GLU A 61 -7.43 -11.11 -6.52
C GLU A 61 -6.95 -9.74 -7.02
N ARG A 62 -7.39 -8.66 -6.36
CA ARG A 62 -6.91 -7.30 -6.67
C ARG A 62 -5.41 -7.13 -6.39
N LEU A 63 -4.88 -7.74 -5.32
CA LEU A 63 -3.44 -7.70 -5.01
C LEU A 63 -2.61 -8.49 -6.02
N GLU A 64 -3.11 -9.62 -6.53
CA GLU A 64 -2.44 -10.40 -7.56
C GLU A 64 -2.40 -9.66 -8.90
N THR A 65 -3.49 -8.98 -9.26
CA THR A 65 -3.59 -8.21 -10.51
C THR A 65 -2.92 -6.84 -10.45
N ALA A 66 -2.75 -6.25 -9.27
CA ALA A 66 -2.11 -4.95 -9.11
C ALA A 66 -0.60 -5.02 -9.39
N ASP A 67 -0.10 -4.05 -10.15
CA ASP A 67 1.33 -3.89 -10.42
C ASP A 67 2.00 -3.09 -9.29
N LEU A 68 2.29 -3.80 -8.19
CA LEU A 68 2.91 -3.25 -6.99
C LEU A 68 4.44 -3.44 -7.02
N PRO A 69 5.22 -2.49 -6.45
CA PRO A 69 6.61 -2.73 -6.10
C PRO A 69 6.76 -3.87 -5.09
N ASP A 70 7.87 -4.60 -5.14
CA ASP A 70 8.08 -5.82 -4.33
C ASP A 70 7.98 -5.55 -2.82
N GLU A 71 8.52 -4.43 -2.35
CA GLU A 71 8.45 -4.04 -0.94
C GLU A 71 7.00 -3.82 -0.47
N VAL A 72 6.20 -3.16 -1.31
CA VAL A 72 4.79 -2.85 -1.03
C VAL A 72 3.94 -4.12 -1.08
N ARG A 73 4.17 -4.97 -2.09
CA ARG A 73 3.47 -6.26 -2.23
C ARG A 73 3.68 -7.13 -0.98
N LYS A 74 4.92 -7.26 -0.53
CA LYS A 74 5.27 -8.06 0.65
C LYS A 74 4.53 -7.60 1.91
N GLU A 75 4.44 -6.30 2.14
CA GLU A 75 3.73 -5.77 3.31
C GLU A 75 2.21 -5.90 3.16
N ALA A 76 1.67 -5.65 1.97
CA ALA A 76 0.24 -5.83 1.70
C ALA A 76 -0.21 -7.30 1.89
N GLU A 77 0.58 -8.28 1.42
CA GLU A 77 0.31 -9.70 1.65
C GLU A 77 0.38 -10.10 3.13
N ARG A 78 1.29 -9.50 3.88
CA ARG A 78 1.42 -9.73 5.33
C ARG A 78 0.17 -9.22 6.05
N GLU A 79 -0.29 -8.02 5.71
CA GLU A 79 -1.49 -7.43 6.31
C GLU A 79 -2.76 -8.17 5.88
N LEU A 80 -2.87 -8.63 4.64
CA LEU A 80 -3.97 -9.49 4.20
C LEU A 80 -4.05 -10.79 5.01
N LYS A 81 -2.91 -11.48 5.21
CA LYS A 81 -2.86 -12.69 6.05
C LYS A 81 -3.30 -12.43 7.49
N ARG A 82 -2.99 -11.24 8.02
CA ARG A 82 -3.44 -10.82 9.36
C ARG A 82 -4.94 -10.57 9.37
N MET A 83 -5.49 -9.92 8.34
CA MET A 83 -6.92 -9.67 8.19
C MET A 83 -7.73 -10.97 8.14
N GLU A 84 -7.26 -11.99 7.41
CA GLU A 84 -7.92 -13.31 7.31
C GLU A 84 -8.01 -14.08 8.63
N GLN A 85 -7.15 -13.75 9.60
CA GLN A 85 -7.14 -14.39 10.92
C GLN A 85 -8.00 -13.63 11.94
N LEU A 86 -8.35 -12.38 11.64
CA LEU A 86 -9.11 -11.52 12.54
C LEU A 86 -10.61 -11.68 12.25
N PRO A 87 -11.46 -11.80 13.30
CA PRO A 87 -12.90 -11.69 13.14
C PRO A 87 -13.29 -10.30 12.62
N GLN A 88 -14.36 -10.18 11.82
CA GLN A 88 -14.85 -8.88 11.33
C GLN A 88 -15.22 -7.90 12.47
N SER A 89 -15.63 -8.42 13.62
CA SER A 89 -15.97 -7.61 14.80
C SER A 89 -14.76 -6.94 15.45
N ALA A 90 -13.53 -7.31 15.08
CA ALA A 90 -12.32 -6.71 15.60
C ALA A 90 -12.12 -5.29 15.02
N PRO A 91 -11.83 -4.28 15.86
CA PRO A 91 -11.55 -2.91 15.40
C PRO A 91 -10.42 -2.85 14.35
N ASP A 92 -9.41 -3.72 14.50
CA ASP A 92 -8.27 -3.83 13.59
C ASP A 92 -8.66 -4.29 12.17
N TYR A 93 -9.76 -5.05 12.01
CA TYR A 93 -10.16 -5.60 10.71
C TYR A 93 -10.47 -4.48 9.71
N HIS A 94 -11.30 -3.52 10.10
CA HIS A 94 -11.67 -2.39 9.25
C HIS A 94 -10.49 -1.46 8.94
N VAL A 95 -9.57 -1.28 9.90
CA VAL A 95 -8.36 -0.46 9.69
C VAL A 95 -7.45 -1.11 8.66
N ILE A 96 -7.23 -2.43 8.75
CA ILE A 96 -6.40 -3.18 7.79
C ILE A 96 -7.06 -3.19 6.41
N ARG A 97 -8.37 -3.44 6.34
CA ARG A 97 -9.13 -3.40 5.09
C ARG A 97 -8.98 -2.04 4.39
N THR A 98 -9.28 -0.96 5.10
CA THR A 98 -9.18 0.41 4.57
C THR A 98 -7.75 0.68 4.07
N TYR A 99 -6.73 0.26 4.83
CA TYR A 99 -5.34 0.38 4.41
C TYR A 99 -5.04 -0.38 3.11
N LEU A 100 -5.49 -1.62 2.98
CA LEU A 100 -5.30 -2.43 1.76
C LEU A 100 -6.02 -1.81 0.56
N GLU A 101 -7.24 -1.31 0.75
CA GLU A 101 -7.97 -0.56 -0.28
C GLU A 101 -7.19 0.68 -0.74
N TYR A 102 -6.72 1.51 0.20
CA TYR A 102 -5.87 2.67 -0.10
C TYR A 102 -4.63 2.28 -0.90
N VAL A 103 -3.90 1.24 -0.48
CA VAL A 103 -2.70 0.76 -1.19
C VAL A 103 -3.05 0.32 -2.61
N LEU A 104 -4.18 -0.35 -2.83
CA LEU A 104 -4.61 -0.82 -4.14
C LEU A 104 -5.10 0.29 -5.07
N GLU A 105 -5.58 1.41 -4.53
CA GLU A 105 -6.05 2.56 -5.31
C GLU A 105 -4.92 3.47 -5.78
N LEU A 106 -3.76 3.43 -5.12
CA LEU A 106 -2.62 4.26 -5.50
C LEU A 106 -2.04 3.85 -6.86
N PRO A 107 -1.72 4.82 -7.75
CA PRO A 107 -1.17 4.55 -9.08
C PRO A 107 0.34 4.27 -9.02
N TRP A 108 0.74 3.10 -8.51
CA TRP A 108 2.16 2.77 -8.27
C TRP A 108 3.04 2.79 -9.53
N ARG A 109 2.58 2.16 -10.62
CA ARG A 109 3.30 2.12 -11.91
C ARG A 109 2.52 2.74 -13.07
N LYS A 110 1.34 3.29 -12.79
CA LYS A 110 0.53 4.00 -13.78
C LYS A 110 1.00 5.46 -13.84
N SER A 111 1.44 5.89 -15.00
CA SER A 111 1.81 7.28 -15.26
C SER A 111 1.11 7.76 -16.54
N SER A 112 0.76 9.04 -16.59
CA SER A 112 0.28 9.68 -17.82
C SER A 112 1.34 9.61 -18.91
N GLU A 113 0.93 9.46 -20.17
CA GLU A 113 1.84 9.57 -21.31
C GLU A 113 2.35 11.01 -21.41
N GLU A 114 3.66 11.19 -21.23
CA GLU A 114 4.27 12.51 -21.33
C GLU A 114 4.42 12.93 -22.79
N LYS A 115 3.80 14.06 -23.15
CA LYS A 115 3.97 14.73 -24.44
C LYS A 115 4.72 16.02 -24.23
N LEU A 116 6.04 15.98 -24.46
CA LEU A 116 6.90 17.15 -24.29
C LEU A 116 7.34 17.72 -25.65
N ASP A 117 6.45 18.50 -26.25
CA ASP A 117 6.74 19.36 -27.41
C ASP A 117 6.75 20.84 -27.01
N LEU A 118 7.90 21.50 -27.19
CA LEU A 118 8.08 22.91 -26.87
C LEU A 118 7.28 23.83 -27.80
N VAL A 119 7.06 23.41 -29.06
CA VAL A 119 6.28 24.19 -30.04
C VAL A 119 4.81 24.18 -29.67
N GLU A 120 4.28 23.01 -29.32
CA GLU A 120 2.91 22.86 -28.83
C GLU A 120 2.72 23.56 -27.48
N ALA A 121 3.68 23.40 -26.55
CA ALA A 121 3.63 24.08 -25.26
C ALA A 121 3.57 25.60 -25.40
N ARG A 122 4.36 26.20 -26.31
CA ARG A 122 4.29 27.64 -26.59
C ARG A 122 2.90 28.06 -27.08
N LYS A 123 2.33 27.32 -28.04
CA LYS A 123 0.99 27.61 -28.57
C LYS A 123 -0.08 27.57 -27.48
N ILE A 124 -0.05 26.55 -26.62
CA ILE A 124 -1.01 26.41 -25.51
C ILE A 124 -0.86 27.56 -24.50
N LEU A 125 0.37 27.94 -24.15
CA LEU A 125 0.61 29.07 -23.26
C LEU A 125 0.13 30.39 -23.85
N ASP A 126 0.29 30.59 -25.16
CA ASP A 126 -0.16 31.77 -25.88
C ASP A 126 -1.68 31.83 -26.07
N GLU A 127 -2.33 30.67 -26.25
CA GLU A 127 -3.79 30.53 -26.31
C GLU A 127 -4.44 30.84 -24.96
N ASP A 128 -3.91 30.28 -23.88
CA ASP A 128 -4.53 30.37 -22.55
C ASP A 128 -4.20 31.67 -21.81
N HIS A 129 -3.10 32.36 -22.16
CA HIS A 129 -2.62 33.55 -21.44
C HIS A 129 -2.16 34.64 -22.40
N TYR A 130 -2.75 35.83 -22.27
CA TYR A 130 -2.33 37.02 -23.01
C TYR A 130 -1.12 37.71 -22.34
N GLY A 131 -0.10 38.07 -23.13
CA GLY A 131 1.14 38.69 -22.64
C GLY A 131 2.02 37.71 -21.86
N LEU A 132 2.64 38.18 -20.77
CA LEU A 132 3.52 37.39 -19.89
C LEU A 132 4.72 36.75 -20.62
N GLU A 133 5.28 37.44 -21.63
CA GLU A 133 6.35 36.91 -22.47
C GLU A 133 7.53 36.36 -21.67
N ASP A 134 8.06 37.16 -20.73
CA ASP A 134 9.19 36.75 -19.86
C ASP A 134 8.87 35.49 -19.04
N VAL A 135 7.62 35.34 -18.58
CA VAL A 135 7.18 34.19 -17.77
C VAL A 135 7.01 32.95 -18.64
N LYS A 136 6.41 33.11 -19.82
CA LYS A 136 6.24 32.02 -20.80
C LYS A 136 7.59 31.52 -21.29
N GLU A 137 8.51 32.42 -21.58
CA GLU A 137 9.88 32.08 -21.97
C GLU A 137 10.56 31.27 -20.86
N ARG A 138 10.46 31.71 -19.60
CA ARG A 138 11.02 30.98 -18.45
C ARG A 138 10.41 29.59 -18.24
N ILE A 139 9.11 29.44 -18.49
CA ILE A 139 8.44 28.13 -18.45
C ILE A 139 9.02 27.22 -19.54
N LEU A 140 9.13 27.71 -20.77
CA LEU A 140 9.67 26.95 -21.90
C LEU A 140 11.14 26.56 -21.69
N GLU A 141 11.96 27.43 -21.12
CA GLU A 141 13.34 27.10 -20.72
C GLU A 141 13.38 25.92 -19.73
N SER A 142 12.51 25.96 -18.71
CA SER A 142 12.41 24.88 -17.73
C SER A 142 11.99 23.56 -18.38
N LEU A 143 10.97 23.60 -19.25
CA LEU A 143 10.53 22.44 -20.02
C LEU A 143 11.61 21.90 -20.95
N ALA A 144 12.45 22.78 -21.52
CA ALA A 144 13.58 22.36 -22.34
C ALA A 144 14.66 21.63 -21.53
N VAL A 145 14.91 22.05 -20.29
CA VAL A 145 15.83 21.35 -19.38
C VAL A 145 15.31 19.95 -19.04
N VAL A 146 14.01 19.82 -18.75
CA VAL A 146 13.34 18.53 -18.51
C VAL A 146 13.49 17.63 -19.73
N LYS A 147 13.28 18.17 -20.94
CA LYS A 147 13.42 17.44 -22.21
C LYS A 147 14.82 16.87 -22.43
N LEU A 148 15.84 17.64 -22.05
CA LEU A 148 17.24 17.22 -22.20
C LEU A 148 17.69 16.24 -21.13
N ARG A 149 17.06 16.25 -19.94
CA ARG A 149 17.45 15.44 -18.79
C ARG A 149 16.22 14.87 -18.06
N PRO A 150 15.55 13.86 -18.62
CA PRO A 150 14.32 13.30 -18.05
C PRO A 150 14.51 12.73 -16.64
N ASP A 151 15.67 12.12 -16.36
CA ASP A 151 15.96 11.49 -15.07
C ASP A 151 16.51 12.46 -14.01
N SER A 152 16.65 13.75 -14.35
CA SER A 152 17.22 14.73 -13.43
C SER A 152 16.17 15.37 -12.52
N LYS A 153 16.56 15.66 -11.28
CA LYS A 153 15.76 16.49 -10.37
C LYS A 153 15.64 17.89 -10.97
N SER A 154 14.58 18.10 -11.74
CA SER A 154 14.27 19.39 -12.32
C SER A 154 13.83 20.35 -11.21
N PRO A 155 14.29 21.61 -11.22
CA PRO A 155 13.94 22.58 -10.20
C PRO A 155 12.42 22.85 -10.20
N ILE A 156 11.85 23.04 -9.01
CA ILE A 156 10.43 23.36 -8.85
C ILE A 156 10.19 24.80 -9.32
N LEU A 157 9.20 25.00 -10.20
CA LEU A 157 8.78 26.33 -10.62
C LEU A 157 7.92 27.00 -9.55
N LEU A 158 8.32 28.18 -9.12
CA LEU A 158 7.58 29.00 -8.15
C LEU A 158 7.12 30.31 -8.82
N PHE A 159 5.80 30.48 -8.94
CA PHE A 159 5.21 31.72 -9.43
C PHE A 159 4.89 32.67 -8.26
N VAL A 160 5.47 33.87 -8.28
CA VAL A 160 5.25 34.90 -7.25
C VAL A 160 4.61 36.14 -7.89
N GLY A 161 3.66 36.75 -7.18
CA GLY A 161 3.02 37.99 -7.62
C GLY A 161 1.72 38.30 -6.86
N PRO A 162 1.01 39.38 -7.20
CA PRO A 162 -0.26 39.72 -6.55
C PRO A 162 -1.38 38.68 -6.83
N PRO A 163 -2.48 38.68 -6.06
CA PRO A 163 -3.63 37.83 -6.35
C PRO A 163 -4.26 38.21 -7.71
N GLY A 164 -4.84 37.22 -8.41
CA GLY A 164 -5.55 37.45 -9.67
C GLY A 164 -4.70 37.42 -10.95
N VAL A 165 -3.37 37.31 -10.87
CA VAL A 165 -2.48 37.30 -12.05
C VAL A 165 -2.39 35.96 -12.81
N GLY A 166 -3.30 35.02 -12.55
CA GLY A 166 -3.33 33.76 -13.31
C GLY A 166 -2.30 32.68 -12.94
N LYS A 167 -1.71 32.70 -11.73
CA LYS A 167 -0.75 31.67 -11.30
C LYS A 167 -1.29 30.23 -11.41
N THR A 168 -2.52 30.02 -10.95
CA THR A 168 -3.18 28.71 -11.00
C THR A 168 -3.53 28.31 -12.43
N SER A 169 -3.93 29.27 -13.27
CA SER A 169 -4.24 29.00 -14.67
C SER A 169 -2.98 28.67 -15.46
N LEU A 170 -1.84 29.32 -15.18
CA LEU A 170 -0.54 28.95 -15.77
C LEU A 170 -0.17 27.51 -15.45
N GLY A 171 -0.34 27.08 -14.19
CA GLY A 171 -0.12 25.68 -13.80
C GLY A 171 -0.99 24.70 -14.59
N ARG A 172 -2.27 25.04 -14.84
CA ARG A 172 -3.18 24.22 -15.64
C ARG A 172 -2.75 24.14 -17.11
N SER A 173 -2.31 25.26 -17.70
CA SER A 173 -1.80 25.30 -19.07
C SER A 173 -0.51 24.50 -19.23
N ILE A 174 0.37 24.52 -18.23
CA ILE A 174 1.57 23.67 -18.20
C ILE A 174 1.17 22.19 -18.18
N ALA A 175 0.22 21.80 -17.33
CA ALA A 175 -0.26 20.41 -17.29
C ALA A 175 -0.89 19.98 -18.63
N ARG A 176 -1.72 20.84 -19.24
CA ARG A 176 -2.29 20.64 -20.58
C ARG A 176 -1.19 20.47 -21.64
N ALA A 177 -0.17 21.32 -21.61
CA ALA A 177 0.97 21.26 -22.53
C ALA A 177 1.81 19.99 -22.40
N LEU A 178 1.88 19.42 -21.20
CA LEU A 178 2.63 18.19 -20.93
C LEU A 178 1.80 16.90 -21.14
N GLY A 179 0.49 17.03 -21.35
CA GLY A 179 -0.43 15.89 -21.34
C GLY A 179 -0.58 15.22 -19.97
N ARG A 180 -0.34 15.97 -18.88
CA ARG A 180 -0.39 15.45 -17.50
C ARG A 180 -1.68 15.88 -16.81
N GLU A 181 -2.15 15.07 -15.87
CA GLU A 181 -3.27 15.44 -15.01
C GLU A 181 -2.91 16.62 -14.10
N PHE A 182 -3.87 17.53 -13.90
CA PHE A 182 -3.68 18.73 -13.08
C PHE A 182 -4.42 18.58 -11.76
N GLU A 183 -3.65 18.50 -10.68
CA GLU A 183 -4.17 18.54 -9.31
C GLU A 183 -3.70 19.79 -8.58
N ARG A 184 -4.56 20.32 -7.70
CA ARG A 184 -4.27 21.54 -6.94
C ARG A 184 -4.48 21.32 -5.45
N MET A 185 -3.39 21.40 -4.70
CA MET A 185 -3.40 21.44 -3.24
C MET A 185 -3.19 22.88 -2.74
N SER A 186 -4.05 23.33 -1.82
CA SER A 186 -3.90 24.64 -1.16
C SER A 186 -3.10 24.47 0.12
N LEU A 187 -1.96 25.15 0.22
CA LEU A 187 -1.14 25.18 1.44
C LEU A 187 -1.54 26.29 2.42
N GLY A 188 -2.50 27.14 2.03
CA GLY A 188 -2.96 28.24 2.87
C GLY A 188 -3.73 27.72 4.08
N GLY A 189 -3.29 28.11 5.28
CA GLY A 189 -3.97 27.75 6.53
C GLY A 189 -3.52 26.43 7.14
N MET A 190 -2.59 25.70 6.49
CA MET A 190 -1.99 24.49 7.06
C MET A 190 -1.18 24.84 8.30
N ARG A 191 -1.39 24.08 9.38
CA ARG A 191 -0.71 24.29 10.67
C ARG A 191 -0.02 23.06 11.19
N ASP A 192 -0.43 21.88 10.71
CA ASP A 192 0.13 20.60 11.13
C ASP A 192 0.78 19.87 9.94
N GLU A 193 1.90 19.20 10.23
CA GLU A 193 2.58 18.32 9.29
C GLU A 193 1.73 17.10 8.91
N ALA A 194 0.83 16.68 9.80
CA ALA A 194 -0.08 15.58 9.54
C ALA A 194 -0.99 15.83 8.33
N GLU A 195 -1.27 17.08 7.98
CA GLU A 195 -2.05 17.42 6.79
C GLU A 195 -1.32 17.10 5.48
N LEU A 196 0.03 17.03 5.49
CA LEU A 196 0.84 16.63 4.33
C LEU A 196 1.24 15.16 4.37
N ARG A 197 1.59 14.64 5.55
CA ARG A 197 2.14 13.28 5.71
C ARG A 197 1.13 12.22 6.13
N GLY A 198 -0.03 12.63 6.61
CA GLY A 198 -1.00 11.74 7.25
C GLY A 198 -0.61 11.34 8.67
N HIS A 199 -1.49 10.57 9.31
CA HIS A 199 -1.29 10.04 10.66
C HIS A 199 -0.78 8.60 10.62
N ARG A 200 -0.15 8.16 11.73
CA ARG A 200 0.17 6.74 11.91
C ARG A 200 -1.12 5.95 12.07
N ARG A 201 -1.13 4.71 11.58
CA ARG A 201 -2.25 3.76 11.67
C ARG A 201 -2.69 3.43 13.11
N THR A 202 -1.89 3.77 14.11
CA THR A 202 -2.21 3.55 15.53
C THR A 202 -3.07 4.64 16.16
N TYR A 203 -3.41 5.70 15.41
CA TYR A 203 -4.26 6.80 15.86
C TYR A 203 -5.71 6.60 15.44
#